data_AF-H2AYZ6-F1
#
_entry.id   AF-H2AYZ6-F1
#
_cell.length_a   1.000
_cell.length_b   1.000
_cell.length_c   1.000
_cell.angle_alpha   90.00
_cell.angle_beta   90.00
_cell.angle_gamma   90.00
#
_symmetry.space_group_name_H-M   'P 1'
#
loop_
_entity.id
_entity.type
_entity.pdbx_description
1 polymer ?
#
loop_
_entity_poly.entity_id
_entity_poly.type
_entity_poly.pdbx_seq_one_letter_code
_entity_poly.pdbx_strand_id
1 'polypeptide(L)'
;MSNSLETIDSISQKIYENLLSSMIQDITSMEFHKNRLLNARYPNLKPYYHDSSGKLDINGMAKQQESSQYFFCSNCNREVSSNRFAAHLQRCLNRGDGRR
;
A
#
# COMPACT_ATOMS: atom_id res chain seq x y z
N MET A 1 -21.65 43.52 -22.55
CA MET A 1 -21.00 43.08 -21.29
C MET A 1 -21.53 43.94 -20.18
N SER A 2 -22.41 43.40 -19.35
CA SER A 2 -22.99 44.15 -18.22
C SER A 2 -21.92 44.32 -17.15
N ASN A 3 -21.47 45.56 -16.92
CA ASN A 3 -20.64 45.93 -15.78
C ASN A 3 -21.51 45.83 -14.52
N SER A 4 -21.56 44.64 -13.92
CA SER A 4 -21.99 44.47 -12.54
C SER A 4 -21.03 45.24 -11.64
N LEU A 5 -21.55 46.09 -10.76
CA LEU A 5 -20.76 46.78 -9.75
C LEU A 5 -20.01 45.73 -8.91
N GLU A 6 -18.68 45.71 -9.04
CA GLU A 6 -17.82 44.84 -8.25
C GLU A 6 -17.84 45.32 -6.79
N THR A 7 -18.40 44.50 -5.91
CA THR A 7 -18.33 44.68 -4.46
C THR A 7 -17.13 43.91 -3.90
N ILE A 8 -16.67 44.27 -2.69
CA ILE A 8 -15.63 43.52 -1.98
C ILE A 8 -16.00 42.03 -1.87
N ASP A 9 -17.27 41.72 -1.61
CA ASP A 9 -17.76 40.35 -1.53
C ASP A 9 -17.65 39.62 -2.87
N SER A 10 -18.05 40.28 -3.98
CA SER A 10 -17.96 39.68 -5.31
C SER A 10 -16.50 39.38 -5.72
N ILE A 11 -15.56 40.27 -5.36
CA ILE A 11 -14.14 40.07 -5.63
C ILE A 11 -13.58 38.96 -4.73
N SER A 12 -13.95 38.95 -3.45
CA SER A 12 -13.51 37.93 -2.49
C SER A 12 -14.00 36.54 -2.90
N GLN A 13 -15.25 36.44 -3.37
CA GLN A 13 -15.80 35.21 -3.92
C GLN A 13 -15.04 34.74 -5.16
N LYS A 14 -14.72 35.65 -6.10
CA LYS A 14 -13.90 35.32 -7.28
C LYS A 14 -12.50 34.82 -6.89
N ILE A 15 -11.86 35.43 -5.90
CA ILE A 15 -10.56 34.98 -5.39
C ILE A 15 -10.69 33.56 -4.82
N TYR A 16 -11.70 33.33 -4.00
CA TYR A 16 -11.99 32.03 -3.41
C TYR A 16 -12.24 30.96 -4.48
N GLU A 17 -13.04 31.26 -5.49
CA GLU A 17 -13.33 30.37 -6.62
C GLU A 17 -12.07 30.07 -7.44
N ASN A 18 -11.21 31.06 -7.67
CA ASN A 18 -9.94 30.85 -8.36
C ASN A 18 -9.01 29.92 -7.56
N LEU A 19 -8.93 30.10 -6.25
CA LEU A 19 -8.13 29.24 -5.38
C LEU A 19 -8.67 27.80 -5.37
N LEU A 20 -9.98 27.63 -5.16
CA LEU A 20 -10.61 26.32 -5.16
C LEU A 20 -10.49 25.61 -6.50
N SER A 21 -10.80 26.29 -7.60
CA SER A 21 -10.75 25.70 -8.94
C SER A 21 -9.33 25.30 -9.31
N SER A 22 -8.33 26.12 -8.98
CA SER A 22 -6.91 25.78 -9.17
C SER A 22 -6.52 24.53 -8.37
N MET A 23 -6.90 24.45 -7.08
CA MET A 23 -6.62 23.27 -6.25
C MET A 23 -7.31 22.01 -6.76
N ILE A 24 -8.58 22.11 -7.18
CA ILE A 24 -9.32 20.97 -7.74
C ILE A 24 -8.68 20.50 -9.04
N GLN A 25 -8.31 21.42 -9.94
CA GLN A 25 -7.65 21.10 -11.20
C GLN A 25 -6.30 20.42 -10.97
N ASP A 26 -5.51 20.87 -9.99
CA ASP A 26 -4.23 20.26 -9.66
C ASP A 26 -4.40 18.81 -9.14
N ILE A 27 -5.27 18.60 -8.14
CA ILE A 27 -5.54 17.27 -7.56
C ILE A 27 -6.05 16.31 -8.65
N THR A 28 -7.01 16.74 -9.45
CA THR A 28 -7.61 15.91 -10.50
C THR A 28 -6.60 15.58 -11.60
N SER A 29 -5.76 16.54 -12.00
CA SER A 29 -4.67 16.33 -12.95
C SER A 29 -3.69 15.28 -12.44
N MET A 30 -3.23 15.42 -11.18
CA MET A 30 -2.31 14.47 -10.56
C MET A 30 -2.89 13.05 -10.50
N GLU A 31 -4.13 12.90 -10.01
CA GLU A 31 -4.77 11.58 -9.92
C GLU A 31 -5.05 10.96 -11.28
N PHE A 32 -5.41 11.78 -12.29
CA PHE A 32 -5.59 11.30 -13.65
C PHE A 32 -4.28 10.78 -14.24
N HIS A 33 -3.19 11.54 -14.12
CA HIS A 33 -1.88 11.13 -14.62
C HIS A 33 -1.37 9.85 -13.95
N LYS A 34 -1.55 9.74 -12.63
CA LYS A 34 -1.19 8.55 -11.85
C LYS A 34 -1.97 7.32 -12.32
N ASN A 35 -3.29 7.43 -12.44
CA ASN A 35 -4.13 6.33 -12.90
C ASN A 35 -3.83 5.94 -14.35
N ARG A 36 -3.62 6.93 -15.23
CA ARG A 36 -3.25 6.68 -16.62
C ARG A 36 -1.93 5.92 -16.72
N LEU A 37 -0.92 6.30 -15.93
CA LEU A 37 0.36 5.60 -15.89
C LEU A 37 0.20 4.16 -15.40
N LEU A 38 -0.58 3.94 -14.34
CA LEU A 38 -0.83 2.60 -13.78
C LEU A 38 -1.52 1.69 -14.80
N ASN A 39 -2.56 2.18 -15.47
CA ASN A 39 -3.30 1.42 -16.48
C ASN A 39 -2.45 1.10 -17.71
N ALA A 40 -1.58 2.03 -18.13
CA ALA A 40 -0.65 1.80 -19.24
C ALA A 40 0.44 0.79 -18.87
N ARG A 41 0.97 0.86 -17.64
CA ARG A 41 2.06 -0.02 -17.16
C ARG A 41 1.57 -1.42 -16.81
N TYR A 42 0.37 -1.53 -16.25
CA TYR A 42 -0.23 -2.77 -15.77
C TYR A 42 -1.64 -2.94 -16.37
N PRO A 43 -1.75 -3.46 -17.61
CA PRO A 43 -3.04 -3.56 -18.31
C PRO A 43 -4.10 -4.41 -17.59
N ASN A 44 -3.65 -5.36 -16.75
CA ASN A 44 -4.50 -6.25 -15.97
C ASN A 44 -4.43 -5.94 -14.46
N LEU A 45 -4.22 -4.68 -14.10
CA LEU A 45 -4.19 -4.26 -12.69
C LEU A 45 -5.54 -4.56 -12.04
N LYS A 46 -5.53 -5.45 -11.04
CA LYS A 46 -6.71 -5.72 -10.22
C LYS A 46 -6.68 -4.81 -8.99
N PRO A 47 -7.79 -4.15 -8.64
CA PRO A 47 -7.90 -3.48 -7.35
C PRO A 47 -7.64 -4.45 -6.20
N TYR A 48 -7.11 -3.96 -5.09
CA TYR A 48 -6.99 -4.77 -3.88
C TYR A 48 -8.37 -5.20 -3.39
N TYR A 49 -8.46 -6.42 -2.89
CA TYR A 49 -9.67 -6.94 -2.27
C TYR A 49 -9.94 -6.18 -0.98
N HIS A 50 -11.18 -5.73 -0.79
CA HIS A 50 -11.62 -5.04 0.42
C HIS A 50 -12.66 -5.89 1.15
N ASP A 51 -12.30 -6.38 2.32
CA ASP A 51 -13.18 -7.15 3.21
C ASP A 51 -13.66 -6.28 4.37
N SER A 52 -14.96 -6.03 4.45
CA SER A 52 -15.55 -5.31 5.59
C SER A 52 -15.45 -6.09 6.91
N SER A 53 -15.26 -7.41 6.85
CA SER A 53 -15.12 -8.25 8.04
C SER A 53 -13.68 -8.36 8.57
N GLY A 54 -12.68 -7.89 7.80
CA GLY A 54 -11.26 -7.91 8.18
C GLY A 54 -10.63 -9.31 8.27
N LYS A 55 -11.21 -10.32 7.62
CA LYS A 55 -10.74 -11.72 7.64
C LYS A 55 -9.89 -12.07 6.43
N LEU A 56 -10.11 -11.39 5.32
CA LEU A 56 -9.40 -11.60 4.07
C LEU A 56 -8.32 -10.53 3.86
N ASP A 57 -7.23 -10.93 3.23
CA ASP A 57 -6.13 -10.03 2.85
C ASP A 57 -6.44 -9.24 1.56
N ILE A 58 -5.45 -8.47 1.09
CA ILE A 58 -5.55 -7.65 -0.13
C ILE A 58 -5.76 -8.48 -1.41
N ASN A 59 -5.55 -9.80 -1.35
CA ASN A 59 -5.75 -10.75 -2.43
C ASN A 59 -7.09 -11.51 -2.28
N GLY A 60 -7.85 -11.26 -1.22
CA GLY A 60 -9.09 -11.97 -0.91
C GLY A 60 -8.87 -13.33 -0.27
N MET A 61 -7.68 -13.58 0.27
CA MET A 61 -7.31 -14.87 0.87
C MET A 61 -7.41 -14.80 2.40
N ALA A 62 -7.89 -15.89 3.02
CA ALA A 62 -7.90 -16.00 4.47
C ALA A 62 -6.47 -16.15 5.04
N LYS A 63 -6.28 -15.78 6.31
CA LYS A 63 -5.00 -15.98 7.00
C LYS A 63 -4.56 -17.44 6.91
N GLN A 64 -3.41 -17.67 6.28
CA GLN A 64 -2.82 -19.00 6.19
C GLN A 64 -2.35 -19.48 7.56
N GLN A 65 -2.48 -20.79 7.81
CA GLN A 65 -2.03 -21.39 9.05
C GLN A 65 -0.50 -21.44 9.09
N GLU A 66 0.14 -20.58 9.88
CA GLU A 66 1.61 -20.45 9.94
C GLU A 66 2.32 -21.74 10.39
N SER A 67 1.65 -22.63 11.14
CA SER A 67 2.22 -23.89 11.61
C SER A 67 2.37 -24.95 10.52
N SER A 68 1.67 -24.82 9.39
CA SER A 68 1.82 -25.73 8.24
C SER A 68 2.90 -25.25 7.25
N GLN A 69 3.44 -24.04 7.44
CA GLN A 69 4.53 -23.51 6.64
C GLN A 69 5.88 -23.92 7.23
N TYR A 70 6.85 -24.19 6.36
CA TYR A 70 8.22 -24.56 6.72
C TYR A 70 9.20 -23.71 5.93
N PHE A 71 10.29 -23.30 6.58
CA PHE A 71 11.41 -22.61 5.97
C PHE A 71 12.66 -23.48 6.03
N PHE A 72 13.46 -23.40 4.98
CA PHE A 72 14.76 -24.05 4.92
C PHE A 72 15.81 -23.22 5.65
N CYS A 73 16.49 -23.81 6.63
CA CYS A 73 17.62 -23.18 7.31
C CYS A 73 18.92 -23.41 6.53
N SER A 74 19.51 -22.35 5.98
CA SER A 74 20.80 -22.39 5.26
C SER A 74 22.01 -22.71 6.14
N ASN A 75 21.90 -22.59 7.47
CA ASN A 75 23.02 -22.86 8.39
C ASN A 75 23.14 -24.34 8.77
N CYS A 76 22.03 -25.07 8.86
CA CYS A 76 22.04 -26.49 9.25
C CYS A 76 21.33 -27.42 8.28
N ASN A 77 20.85 -26.90 7.15
CA ASN A 77 20.13 -27.63 6.09
C ASN A 77 18.89 -28.39 6.56
N ARG A 78 18.22 -27.87 7.61
CA ARG A 78 16.96 -28.44 8.12
C ARG A 78 15.78 -27.61 7.68
N GLU A 79 14.68 -28.29 7.36
CA GLU A 79 13.36 -27.66 7.28
C GLU A 79 12.82 -27.42 8.69
N VAL A 80 12.40 -26.20 8.95
CA VAL A 80 11.96 -25.74 10.26
C VAL A 80 10.63 -25.03 10.09
N SER A 81 9.63 -25.40 10.90
CA SER A 81 8.32 -24.74 10.85
C SER A 81 8.45 -23.23 11.05
N SER A 82 7.70 -22.47 10.26
CA SER A 82 7.80 -21.00 10.19
C SER A 82 7.67 -20.34 11.55
N ASN A 83 6.71 -20.79 12.36
CA ASN A 83 6.48 -20.26 13.71
C ASN A 83 7.58 -20.61 14.73
N ARG A 84 8.50 -21.54 14.42
CA ARG A 84 9.65 -21.91 15.25
C ARG A 84 10.98 -21.41 14.70
N PHE A 85 10.99 -20.75 13.55
CA PHE A 85 12.22 -20.37 12.88
C PHE A 85 13.10 -19.45 13.74
N ALA A 86 12.53 -18.45 14.41
CA ALA A 86 13.28 -17.55 15.29
C ALA A 86 13.95 -18.29 16.47
N ALA A 87 13.22 -19.16 17.16
CA ALA A 87 13.76 -19.97 18.25
C ALA A 87 14.82 -20.97 17.76
N HIS A 88 14.65 -21.47 16.53
CA HIS A 88 15.66 -22.29 15.87
C HIS A 88 16.94 -21.50 15.62
N LEU A 89 16.86 -20.28 15.05
CA LEU A 89 18.04 -19.44 14.78
C LEU A 89 18.86 -19.17 16.04
N GLN A 90 18.21 -18.87 17.18
CA GLN A 90 18.89 -18.71 18.46
C GLN A 90 19.74 -19.93 18.84
N ARG A 91 19.23 -21.15 18.61
CA ARG A 91 19.97 -22.38 18.95
C ARG A 91 20.97 -22.79 17.88
N CYS A 92 20.63 -22.51 16.62
CA CYS A 92 21.38 -22.96 15.47
C CYS A 92 22.62 -22.10 15.25
N LEU A 93 22.51 -20.79 15.40
CA LEU A 93 23.60 -19.83 15.24
C LEU A 93 24.51 -19.78 16.47
N ASN A 94 23.95 -19.97 17.67
CA ASN A 94 24.75 -20.05 18.91
C ASN A 94 25.53 -21.37 19.03
N ARG A 95 25.27 -22.37 18.16
CA ARG A 95 26.06 -23.61 18.05
C ARG A 95 27.27 -23.45 17.12
N GLY A 96 27.80 -22.24 16.99
CA GLY A 96 29.02 -21.93 16.26
C GLY A 96 30.33 -22.34 16.95
N ASP A 97 30.30 -23.08 18.06
CA ASP A 97 31.52 -23.50 18.78
C ASP A 97 31.52 -24.99 19.20
N GLY A 98 30.91 -25.88 18.40
CA GLY A 98 30.82 -27.30 18.80
C GLY A 98 30.62 -28.32 17.70
N ARG A 99 30.92 -27.98 16.44
CA ARG A 99 31.03 -28.95 15.35
C ARG A 99 32.23 -28.62 14.46
N ARG A 100 33.42 -28.82 15.04
CA ARG A 100 34.57 -29.46 14.39
C ARG A 100 34.90 -30.70 15.19
#